data_AF-A0A2E6HV26-F1
#
_entry.id   AF-A0A2E6HV26-F1
#
_cell.length_a   1.000
_cell.length_b   1.000
_cell.length_c   1.000
_cell.angle_alpha   90.00
_cell.angle_beta   90.00
_cell.angle_gamma   90.00
#
_symmetry.space_group_name_H-M   'P 1'
#
loop_
_entity.id
_entity.type
_entity.pdbx_description
1 polymer ?
#
loop_
_entity_poly.entity_id
_entity_poly.type
_entity_poly.pdbx_seq_one_letter_code
_entity_poly.pdbx_strand_id
1 'polypeptide(L)'
;MKEDIGIEIEEYRATDDCPLFSPALENHLVGVLNGSHPNQGNFCSYCFTPMGTDEEICPECDLGSSRVPRVRTVPPEIVEAMRQQRSIESRWVNGFAYLGVLISVVGGIIFVLATPIFDENLILATIAYGLILLVGSRVLAGLLGGIYGDRIGYERGRRSTREHWESYISKNPPSHSIDF
;
A
#
# COMPACT_ATOMS: atom_id res chain seq x y z
N MET A 1 -12.80 34.31 17.04
CA MET A 1 -11.41 34.23 16.58
C MET A 1 -11.03 32.76 16.64
N LYS A 2 -11.23 32.04 15.52
CA LYS A 2 -10.94 30.61 15.38
C LYS A 2 -9.65 30.54 14.56
N GLU A 3 -8.60 30.04 15.17
CA GLU A 3 -7.32 29.79 14.53
C GLU A 3 -7.48 28.52 13.70
N ASP A 4 -7.71 28.68 12.40
CA ASP A 4 -7.66 27.58 11.44
C ASP A 4 -6.19 27.22 11.23
N ILE A 5 -5.72 26.21 11.96
CA ILE A 5 -4.44 25.55 11.72
C ILE A 5 -4.60 24.79 10.40
N GLY A 6 -4.32 25.50 9.29
CA GLY A 6 -4.28 24.96 7.94
C GLY A 6 -3.11 24.00 7.79
N ILE A 7 -3.31 22.75 8.17
CA ILE A 7 -2.50 21.64 7.67
C ILE A 7 -3.17 21.21 6.37
N GLU A 8 -2.67 21.72 5.25
CA GLU A 8 -2.94 21.12 3.95
C GLU A 8 -2.34 19.70 3.99
N ILE A 9 -3.21 18.70 4.18
CA ILE A 9 -2.86 17.29 4.01
C ILE A 9 -2.79 17.08 2.50
N GLU A 10 -1.62 17.31 1.93
CA GLU A 10 -1.35 16.99 0.53
C GLU A 10 -1.37 15.46 0.39
N GLU A 11 -2.55 14.92 0.08
CA GLU A 11 -2.75 13.52 -0.31
C GLU A 11 -1.79 13.22 -1.48
N TYR A 12 -0.82 12.34 -1.24
CA TYR A 12 0.15 11.96 -2.26
C TYR A 12 -0.57 11.35 -3.46
N ARG A 13 -0.77 12.15 -4.51
CA ARG A 13 -1.22 11.67 -5.81
C ARG A 13 0.01 11.27 -6.59
N ALA A 14 0.18 9.97 -6.80
CA ALA A 14 1.18 9.43 -7.71
C ALA A 14 0.79 9.72 -9.17
N THR A 15 0.79 11.00 -9.55
CA THR A 15 0.79 11.44 -10.94
C THR A 15 2.22 11.29 -11.43
N ASP A 16 2.51 10.16 -12.08
CA ASP A 16 3.37 10.05 -13.26
C ASP A 16 3.64 8.57 -13.59
N ASP A 17 3.37 8.22 -14.85
CA ASP A 17 3.48 6.92 -15.52
C ASP A 17 2.56 5.79 -15.00
N CYS A 18 1.71 5.30 -15.92
CA CYS A 18 0.88 4.09 -15.88
C CYS A 18 1.01 3.25 -14.59
N PRO A 19 -0.06 3.05 -13.80
CA PRO A 19 0.04 2.25 -12.58
C PRO A 19 0.58 0.85 -12.94
N LEU A 20 1.65 0.41 -12.25
CA LEU A 20 2.33 -0.88 -12.50
C LEU A 20 1.35 -2.06 -12.66
N PHE A 21 0.26 -2.00 -11.91
CA PHE A 21 -0.89 -2.87 -12.06
C PHE A 21 -2.13 -2.00 -12.23
N SER A 22 -3.02 -2.39 -13.15
CA SER A 22 -4.36 -1.82 -13.17
C SER A 22 -5.09 -2.13 -11.86
N PRO A 23 -6.00 -1.27 -11.39
CA PRO A 23 -6.82 -1.56 -10.21
C PRO A 23 -7.56 -2.90 -10.31
N ALA A 24 -7.96 -3.29 -11.52
CA ALA A 24 -8.60 -4.57 -11.79
C ALA A 24 -7.65 -5.76 -11.58
N LEU A 25 -6.40 -5.65 -12.07
CA LEU A 25 -5.38 -6.68 -11.88
C LEU A 25 -4.99 -6.82 -10.41
N GLU A 26 -4.80 -5.70 -9.72
CA GLU A 26 -4.51 -5.70 -8.29
C GLU A 26 -5.59 -6.44 -7.50
N ASN A 27 -6.87 -6.09 -7.70
CA ASN A 27 -7.97 -6.76 -7.01
C ASN A 27 -8.01 -8.27 -7.27
N HIS A 28 -7.76 -8.69 -8.52
CA HIS A 28 -7.68 -10.11 -8.86
C HIS A 28 -6.54 -10.82 -8.13
N LEU A 29 -5.32 -10.28 -8.22
CA LEU A 29 -4.13 -10.84 -7.60
C LEU A 29 -4.22 -10.87 -6.07
N VAL A 30 -4.84 -9.87 -5.46
CA VAL A 30 -5.14 -9.87 -4.02
C VAL A 30 -6.03 -11.05 -3.65
N GLY A 31 -7.07 -11.32 -4.44
CA GLY A 31 -7.92 -12.48 -4.22
C GLY A 31 -7.19 -13.81 -4.42
N VAL A 32 -6.27 -13.88 -5.39
CA VAL A 32 -5.39 -15.04 -5.58
C VAL A 32 -4.49 -15.26 -4.35
N LEU A 33 -3.82 -14.21 -3.87
CA LEU A 33 -2.94 -14.28 -2.71
C LEU A 33 -3.69 -14.66 -1.42
N ASN A 34 -4.95 -14.24 -1.30
CA ASN A 34 -5.81 -14.59 -0.18
C ASN A 34 -6.49 -15.98 -0.33
N GLY A 35 -6.29 -16.65 -1.46
CA GLY A 35 -6.92 -17.94 -1.77
C GLY A 35 -8.43 -17.86 -2.08
N SER A 36 -8.98 -16.67 -2.31
CA SER A 36 -10.39 -16.49 -2.65
C SER A 36 -10.69 -16.73 -4.13
N HIS A 37 -9.68 -16.61 -5.00
CA HIS A 37 -9.79 -16.85 -6.44
C HIS A 37 -8.62 -17.68 -6.97
N PRO A 38 -8.83 -18.55 -7.98
CA PRO A 38 -7.73 -19.16 -8.70
C PRO A 38 -7.05 -18.11 -9.60
N ASN A 39 -5.74 -18.24 -9.83
CA ASN A 39 -5.01 -17.48 -10.86
C ASN A 39 -5.37 -18.01 -12.26
N GLN A 40 -6.64 -17.88 -12.66
CA GLN A 40 -7.16 -18.33 -13.95
C GLN A 40 -8.19 -17.34 -14.45
N GLY A 41 -8.17 -17.05 -15.76
CA GLY A 41 -9.07 -16.09 -16.37
C GLY A 41 -8.75 -15.80 -17.83
N ASN A 42 -9.19 -14.65 -18.32
CA ASN A 42 -8.70 -14.05 -19.55
C ASN A 42 -7.98 -12.77 -19.16
N PHE A 43 -6.72 -12.64 -19.55
CA PHE A 43 -5.91 -11.46 -19.25
C PHE A 43 -5.26 -10.95 -20.53
N CYS A 44 -5.05 -9.64 -20.61
CA CYS A 44 -4.22 -9.04 -21.64
C CYS A 44 -2.78 -9.56 -21.51
N SER A 45 -2.12 -10.07 -22.57
CA SER A 45 -0.73 -10.54 -22.44
C SER A 45 0.31 -9.42 -22.26
N TYR A 46 -0.09 -8.16 -22.40
CA TYR A 46 0.79 -7.00 -22.25
C TYR A 46 0.77 -6.45 -20.82
N CYS A 47 -0.41 -6.07 -20.33
CA CYS A 47 -0.57 -5.45 -19.00
C CYS A 47 -1.18 -6.38 -17.95
N PHE A 48 -1.54 -7.62 -18.32
CA PHE A 48 -2.19 -8.63 -17.48
C PHE A 48 -3.54 -8.22 -16.88
N THR A 49 -4.10 -7.06 -17.26
CA THR A 49 -5.44 -6.65 -16.83
C THR A 49 -6.48 -7.73 -17.16
N PRO A 50 -7.36 -8.11 -16.21
CA PRO A 50 -8.45 -9.03 -16.46
C PRO A 50 -9.39 -8.50 -17.55
N MET A 51 -9.76 -9.35 -18.49
CA MET A 51 -10.64 -9.01 -19.60
C MET A 51 -11.89 -9.90 -19.60
N GLY A 52 -13.01 -9.32 -20.01
CA GLY A 52 -14.24 -10.04 -20.28
C GLY A 52 -14.09 -11.05 -21.43
N THR A 53 -15.01 -12.01 -21.51
CA THR A 53 -15.02 -13.01 -22.59
C THR A 53 -15.20 -12.34 -23.96
N ASP A 54 -16.04 -11.32 -24.04
CA ASP A 54 -16.41 -10.63 -25.28
C ASP A 54 -15.62 -9.33 -25.51
N GLU A 55 -14.67 -9.00 -24.62
CA GLU A 55 -13.87 -7.77 -24.73
C GLU A 55 -12.73 -7.91 -25.74
N GLU A 56 -12.89 -7.36 -26.93
CA GLU A 56 -11.84 -7.39 -27.96
C GLU A 56 -10.70 -6.40 -27.70
N ILE A 57 -10.93 -5.35 -26.89
CA ILE A 57 -9.96 -4.30 -26.58
C ILE A 57 -9.74 -4.26 -25.07
N CYS A 58 -8.48 -4.21 -24.64
CA CYS A 58 -8.14 -4.10 -23.22
C CYS A 58 -8.54 -2.71 -22.68
N PRO A 59 -9.33 -2.62 -21.59
CA PRO A 59 -9.78 -1.34 -21.05
C PRO A 59 -8.67 -0.47 -20.44
N GLU A 60 -7.51 -1.07 -20.11
CA GLU A 60 -6.40 -0.36 -19.48
C GLU A 60 -5.39 0.20 -20.49
N CYS A 61 -4.98 -0.60 -21.48
CA CYS A 61 -3.93 -0.22 -22.43
C CYS A 61 -4.43 0.05 -23.85
N ASP A 62 -5.74 -0.06 -24.08
CA ASP A 62 -6.42 0.16 -25.37
C ASP A 62 -5.86 -0.71 -26.52
N LEU A 63 -5.17 -1.81 -26.18
CA LEU A 63 -4.65 -2.77 -27.15
C LEU A 63 -5.71 -3.82 -27.47
N GLY A 64 -5.98 -3.99 -28.76
CA GLY A 64 -6.88 -5.03 -29.28
C GLY A 64 -6.26 -6.43 -29.23
N SER A 65 -7.12 -7.45 -29.13
CA SER A 65 -6.76 -8.88 -29.10
C SER A 65 -6.02 -9.37 -30.36
N SER A 66 -6.08 -8.59 -31.44
CA SER A 66 -5.33 -8.83 -32.69
C SER A 66 -3.86 -8.44 -32.59
N ARG A 67 -3.49 -7.51 -31.70
CA ARG A 67 -2.09 -7.10 -31.44
C ARG A 67 -1.48 -7.83 -30.25
N VAL A 68 -2.31 -8.17 -29.27
CA VAL A 68 -1.87 -8.76 -28.00
C VAL A 68 -2.78 -9.95 -27.69
N PRO A 69 -2.28 -11.20 -27.76
CA PRO A 69 -3.11 -12.36 -27.48
C PRO A 69 -3.57 -12.37 -26.01
N ARG A 70 -4.63 -13.12 -25.72
CA ARG A 70 -5.07 -13.31 -24.33
C ARG A 70 -4.27 -14.43 -23.67
N VAL A 71 -3.86 -14.22 -22.43
CA VAL A 71 -3.27 -15.27 -21.58
C VAL A 71 -4.28 -15.76 -20.55
N ARG A 72 -4.18 -17.03 -20.16
CA ARG A 72 -5.12 -17.67 -19.24
C ARG A 72 -4.75 -17.54 -17.76
N THR A 73 -3.50 -17.22 -17.49
CA THR A 73 -2.87 -17.22 -16.17
C THR A 73 -1.89 -16.06 -16.12
N VAL A 74 -1.90 -15.31 -15.02
CA VAL A 74 -0.86 -14.32 -14.76
C VAL A 74 0.44 -15.05 -14.41
N PRO A 75 1.59 -14.69 -15.00
CA PRO A 75 2.87 -15.35 -14.71
C PRO A 75 3.20 -15.32 -13.20
N PRO A 76 3.75 -16.40 -12.64
CA PRO A 76 4.04 -16.48 -11.21
C PRO A 76 5.03 -15.41 -10.74
N GLU A 77 5.93 -14.94 -11.61
CA GLU A 77 6.88 -13.87 -11.31
C GLU A 77 6.16 -12.54 -11.00
N ILE A 78 5.06 -12.26 -11.69
CA ILE A 78 4.25 -11.06 -11.49
C ILE A 78 3.43 -11.17 -10.20
N VAL A 79 2.90 -12.36 -9.91
CA VAL A 79 2.20 -12.65 -8.65
C VAL A 79 3.15 -12.45 -7.46
N GLU A 80 4.39 -12.93 -7.56
CA GLU A 80 5.39 -12.80 -6.49
C GLU A 80 5.84 -11.34 -6.32
N ALA A 81 5.98 -10.57 -7.40
CA ALA A 81 6.26 -9.14 -7.33
C ALA A 81 5.18 -8.39 -6.52
N MET A 82 3.90 -8.70 -6.75
CA MET A 82 2.79 -8.12 -5.97
C MET A 82 2.82 -8.57 -4.51
N ARG A 83 3.13 -9.85 -4.25
CA ARG A 83 3.29 -10.37 -2.89
C ARG A 83 4.38 -9.62 -2.12
N GLN A 84 5.52 -9.40 -2.76
CA GLN A 84 6.65 -8.69 -2.17
C GLN A 84 6.29 -7.23 -1.87
N GLN A 85 5.66 -6.52 -2.82
CA GLN A 85 5.20 -5.15 -2.62
C GLN A 85 4.29 -5.05 -1.37
N ARG A 86 3.28 -5.91 -1.26
CA ARG A 86 2.38 -5.92 -0.10
C ARG A 86 3.07 -6.28 1.21
N SER A 87 4.06 -7.17 1.17
CA SER A 87 4.83 -7.52 2.36
C SER A 87 5.63 -6.32 2.89
N ILE A 88 6.15 -5.49 1.99
CA ILE A 88 6.88 -4.27 2.32
C ILE A 88 5.91 -3.24 2.90
N GLU A 89 4.80 -2.97 2.21
CA GLU A 89 3.76 -2.04 2.67
C GLU A 89 3.24 -2.43 4.06
N SER A 90 2.85 -3.70 4.24
CA SER A 90 2.35 -4.21 5.53
C SER A 90 3.39 -4.08 6.65
N ARG A 91 4.67 -4.34 6.36
CA ARG A 91 5.73 -4.19 7.36
C ARG A 91 5.93 -2.74 7.78
N TRP A 92 5.84 -1.79 6.86
CA TRP A 92 5.93 -0.37 7.16
C TRP A 92 4.71 0.14 7.92
N VAL A 93 3.50 -0.19 7.46
CA VAL A 93 2.24 0.20 8.13
C VAL A 93 2.21 -0.35 9.57
N ASN A 94 2.50 -1.64 9.74
CA ASN A 94 2.57 -2.24 11.08
C ASN A 94 3.71 -1.64 11.91
N GLY A 95 4.87 -1.39 11.31
CA GLY A 95 6.01 -0.77 12.00
C GLY A 95 5.68 0.60 12.58
N PHE A 96 5.00 1.46 11.80
CA PHE A 96 4.57 2.78 12.26
C PHE A 96 3.45 2.70 13.31
N ALA A 97 2.53 1.75 13.18
CA ALA A 97 1.53 1.50 14.22
C ALA A 97 2.19 1.13 15.56
N TYR A 98 3.15 0.21 15.55
CA TYR A 98 3.91 -0.15 16.76
C TYR A 98 4.74 1.03 17.30
N LEU A 99 5.33 1.84 16.43
CA LEU A 99 6.07 3.03 16.84
C LEU A 99 5.17 4.06 17.53
N GLY A 100 3.98 4.32 17.00
CA GLY A 100 3.00 5.23 17.62
C GLY A 100 2.54 4.74 19.00
N VAL A 101 2.33 3.44 19.14
CA VAL A 101 2.02 2.82 20.44
C VAL A 101 3.20 2.98 21.40
N LEU A 102 4.43 2.70 20.96
CA LEU A 102 5.63 2.83 21.78
C LEU A 102 5.80 4.25 22.31
N ILE A 103 5.66 5.25 21.44
CA ILE A 103 5.74 6.68 21.81
C ILE A 103 4.64 7.04 22.81
N SER A 104 3.42 6.54 22.62
CA SER A 104 2.30 6.79 23.54
C SER A 104 2.55 6.21 24.93
N VAL A 105 3.10 4.99 25.00
CA VAL A 105 3.46 4.32 26.25
C VAL A 105 4.54 5.08 26.97
N VAL A 106 5.68 5.32 26.31
CA VAL A 106 6.83 5.99 26.92
C VAL A 106 6.48 7.44 27.30
N GLY A 107 5.83 8.17 26.38
CA GLY A 107 5.42 9.55 26.59
C GLY A 107 4.39 9.68 27.72
N GLY A 108 3.41 8.77 27.78
CA GLY A 108 2.43 8.75 28.86
C GLY A 108 3.06 8.48 30.23
N ILE A 109 4.02 7.55 30.31
CA ILE A 109 4.76 7.28 31.56
C ILE A 109 5.54 8.52 31.99
N ILE A 110 6.30 9.14 31.08
CA ILE A 110 7.06 10.35 31.37
C ILE A 110 6.13 11.47 31.84
N PHE A 111 5.00 11.67 31.15
CA PHE A 111 4.03 12.70 31.51
C PHE A 111 3.47 12.50 32.92
N VAL A 112 3.10 11.26 33.28
CA VAL A 112 2.58 10.96 34.61
C VAL A 112 3.65 11.18 35.68
N LEU A 113 4.87 10.69 35.47
CA LEU A 113 5.96 10.81 36.44
C LEU A 113 6.48 12.25 36.59
N ALA A 114 6.40 13.07 35.56
CA ALA A 114 6.85 14.46 35.59
C ALA A 114 5.82 15.43 36.18
N THR A 115 4.58 14.97 36.40
CA THR A 115 3.48 15.84 36.83
C THR A 115 3.17 15.65 38.32
N PRO A 116 3.51 16.62 39.19
CA PRO A 116 3.43 16.46 40.65
C PRO A 116 1.99 16.32 41.18
N ILE A 117 0.98 16.70 40.40
CA ILE A 117 -0.45 16.51 40.77
C ILE A 117 -0.81 15.02 40.93
N PHE A 118 -0.05 14.12 40.30
CA PHE A 118 -0.33 12.69 40.30
C PHE A 118 0.35 11.92 41.43
N ASP A 119 1.28 12.55 42.17
CA ASP A 119 2.10 11.89 43.20
C ASP A 119 1.26 11.28 44.32
N GLU A 120 0.17 11.96 44.70
CA GLU A 120 -0.70 11.55 45.81
C GLU A 120 -1.95 10.78 45.36
N ASN A 121 -2.27 10.77 44.05
CA ASN A 121 -3.54 10.29 43.52
C ASN A 121 -3.35 9.30 42.37
N LEU A 122 -3.01 8.05 42.71
CA LEU A 122 -2.73 6.97 41.77
C LEU A 122 -3.90 6.68 40.80
N ILE A 123 -5.15 6.84 41.26
CA ILE A 123 -6.35 6.64 40.43
C ILE A 123 -6.39 7.68 39.31
N LEU A 124 -6.11 8.95 39.63
CA LEU A 124 -6.16 10.06 38.69
C LEU A 124 -5.01 9.95 37.67
N ALA A 125 -3.83 9.53 38.13
CA ALA A 125 -2.69 9.17 37.30
C ALA A 125 -3.04 8.05 36.28
N THR A 126 -3.73 7.01 36.74
CA THR A 126 -4.13 5.86 35.91
C THR A 126 -5.16 6.26 34.85
N ILE A 127 -6.14 7.09 35.20
CA ILE A 127 -7.13 7.61 34.24
C ILE A 127 -6.45 8.48 33.19
N ALA A 128 -5.59 9.41 33.61
CA ALA A 128 -4.86 10.28 32.69
C ALA A 128 -3.99 9.47 31.73
N TYR A 129 -3.24 8.49 32.25
CA TYR A 129 -2.43 7.59 31.43
C TYR A 129 -3.27 6.78 30.45
N GLY A 130 -4.40 6.22 30.90
CA GLY A 130 -5.32 5.47 30.04
C GLY A 130 -5.88 6.31 28.90
N LEU A 131 -6.22 7.58 29.16
CA LEU A 131 -6.66 8.53 28.13
C LEU A 131 -5.53 8.85 27.14
N ILE A 132 -4.31 9.10 27.63
CA ILE A 132 -3.14 9.35 26.80
C ILE A 132 -2.84 8.14 25.91
N LEU A 133 -2.93 6.92 26.43
CA LEU A 133 -2.75 5.72 25.63
C LEU A 133 -3.84 5.58 24.56
N LEU A 134 -5.11 5.77 24.91
CA LEU A 134 -6.22 5.62 23.98
C LEU A 134 -6.18 6.64 22.83
N VAL A 135 -5.93 7.91 23.15
CA VAL A 135 -5.89 8.99 22.18
C VAL A 135 -4.55 9.01 21.45
N GLY A 136 -3.45 8.96 22.21
CA GLY A 136 -2.09 9.00 21.68
C GLY A 136 -1.82 7.85 20.71
N SER A 137 -2.19 6.61 21.05
CA SER A 137 -1.93 5.47 20.16
C SER A 137 -2.68 5.60 18.83
N ARG A 138 -3.94 6.04 18.85
CA ARG A 138 -4.72 6.25 17.62
C ARG A 138 -4.20 7.40 16.78
N VAL A 139 -3.94 8.55 17.41
CA VAL A 139 -3.49 9.76 16.71
C VAL A 139 -2.09 9.56 16.14
N LEU A 140 -1.15 9.04 16.93
CA LEU A 140 0.22 8.81 16.47
C LEU A 140 0.31 7.70 15.43
N ALA A 141 -0.46 6.61 15.57
CA ALA A 141 -0.49 5.57 14.55
C ALA A 141 -1.06 6.11 13.22
N GLY A 142 -2.12 6.93 13.28
CA GLY A 142 -2.69 7.57 12.09
C GLY A 142 -1.74 8.56 11.42
N LEU A 143 -1.11 9.43 12.20
CA LEU A 143 -0.17 10.44 11.69
C LEU A 143 1.11 9.81 11.13
N LEU A 144 1.73 8.87 11.86
CA LEU A 144 2.96 8.22 11.41
C LEU A 144 2.70 7.28 10.23
N GLY A 145 1.58 6.54 10.26
CA GLY A 145 1.16 5.67 9.16
C GLY A 145 0.88 6.45 7.88
N GLY A 146 0.06 7.50 7.94
CA GLY A 146 -0.33 8.27 6.76
C GLY A 146 0.80 9.17 6.21
N ILE A 147 1.54 9.89 7.07
CA ILE A 147 2.54 10.86 6.58
C ILE A 147 3.82 10.16 6.11
N TYR A 148 4.29 9.15 6.85
CA TYR A 148 5.59 8.53 6.60
C TYR A 148 5.48 7.13 5.98
N GLY A 149 4.45 6.36 6.35
CA GLY A 149 4.19 5.04 5.79
C GLY A 149 3.84 5.10 4.30
N ASP A 150 2.98 6.04 3.91
CA ASP A 150 2.53 6.13 2.52
C ASP A 150 3.62 6.62 1.57
N ARG A 151 4.51 7.52 2.00
CA ARG A 151 5.57 7.99 1.09
C ARG A 151 6.70 6.96 0.94
N ILE A 152 7.23 6.47 2.06
CA ILE A 152 8.41 5.58 2.05
C ILE A 152 8.04 4.16 1.63
N GLY A 153 6.89 3.67 2.09
CA GLY A 153 6.39 2.33 1.77
C GLY A 153 6.07 2.18 0.29
N TYR A 154 5.34 3.13 -0.29
CA TYR A 154 4.96 3.07 -1.70
C TYR A 154 6.15 3.30 -2.63
N GLU A 155 7.05 4.25 -2.33
CA GLU A 155 8.24 4.48 -3.17
C GLU A 155 9.16 3.25 -3.21
N ARG A 156 9.42 2.60 -2.05
CA ARG A 156 10.22 1.36 -2.00
C ARG A 156 9.52 0.17 -2.62
N GLY A 157 8.23 -0.01 -2.33
CA GLY A 157 7.41 -1.07 -2.91
C GLY A 157 7.42 -0.98 -4.43
N ARG A 158 7.15 0.20 -4.98
CA ARG A 158 7.14 0.46 -6.42
C ARG A 158 8.49 0.26 -7.09
N ARG A 159 9.59 0.67 -6.45
CA ARG A 159 10.92 0.43 -7.00
C ARG A 159 11.18 -1.07 -7.16
N SER A 160 10.87 -1.85 -6.13
CA SER A 160 11.04 -3.30 -6.17
C SER A 160 10.14 -3.94 -7.24
N THR A 161 8.88 -3.52 -7.35
CA THR A 161 7.96 -4.01 -8.38
C THR A 161 8.44 -3.66 -9.79
N ARG A 162 8.96 -2.44 -10.02
CA ARG A 162 9.57 -2.04 -11.30
C ARG A 162 10.76 -2.91 -11.67
N GLU A 163 11.68 -3.15 -10.75
CA GLU A 163 12.85 -4.01 -10.98
C GLU A 163 12.44 -5.44 -11.38
N HIS A 164 11.39 -6.00 -10.75
CA HIS A 164 10.86 -7.32 -11.13
C HIS A 164 10.16 -7.31 -12.48
N TRP A 165 9.39 -6.26 -12.77
CA TRP A 165 8.71 -6.08 -14.05
C TRP A 165 9.69 -5.93 -15.21
N GLU A 166 10.72 -5.11 -15.06
CA GLU A 166 11.81 -4.96 -16.02
C GLU A 166 12.59 -6.27 -16.20
N SER A 167 12.83 -7.02 -15.12
CA SER A 167 13.44 -8.35 -15.21
C SER A 167 12.56 -9.33 -15.99
N TYR A 168 11.23 -9.27 -15.82
CA TYR A 168 10.31 -10.11 -16.58
C TYR A 168 10.31 -9.74 -18.08
N ILE A 169 10.23 -8.45 -18.42
CA ILE A 169 10.26 -7.97 -19.81
C ILE A 169 11.59 -8.32 -20.48
N SER A 170 12.72 -8.14 -19.80
CA SER A 170 14.03 -8.45 -20.38
C SER A 170 14.20 -9.94 -20.70
N LYS A 171 13.59 -10.82 -19.90
CA LYS A 171 13.57 -12.28 -20.14
C LYS A 171 12.52 -12.70 -21.17
N ASN A 172 11.41 -11.98 -21.24
CA ASN A 172 10.29 -12.23 -22.13
C ASN A 172 10.03 -10.99 -22.99
N PRO A 173 10.95 -10.64 -23.90
CA PRO A 173 10.78 -9.45 -24.72
C PRO A 173 9.47 -9.60 -25.51
N PRO A 174 8.61 -8.55 -25.54
CA PRO A 174 7.38 -8.60 -26.29
C PRO A 174 7.71 -8.91 -27.75
N SER A 175 6.97 -9.83 -28.37
CA SER A 175 7.19 -10.25 -29.76
C SER A 175 6.91 -9.13 -30.78
N HIS A 176 6.39 -7.99 -30.32
CA HIS A 176 6.21 -6.77 -31.08
C HIS A 176 6.95 -5.62 -30.38
N SER A 177 7.89 -5.01 -31.08
CA SER A 177 8.41 -3.68 -30.73
C SER A 177 7.22 -2.71 -30.83
N ILE A 178 6.72 -2.24 -29.70
CA ILE A 178 5.82 -1.09 -29.68
C ILE A 178 6.75 0.12 -29.75
N ASP A 179 6.92 0.64 -30.96
CA ASP A 179 7.52 1.97 -31.17
C ASP A 179 6.57 2.98 -30.50
N PHE A 180 7.06 3.62 -29.44
CA PHE A 180 6.37 4.69 -28.72
C PHE A 180 6.35 5.98 -29.54
#